data_AF-A0A5C8M833-F1
#
_entry.id   AF-A0A5C8M833-F1
#
_cell.length_a   1.000
_cell.length_b   1.000
_cell.length_c   1.000
_cell.angle_alpha   90.00
_cell.angle_beta   90.00
_cell.angle_gamma   90.00
#
_symmetry.space_group_name_H-M   'P 1'
#
loop_
_entity.id
_entity.type
_entity.pdbx_description
1 polymer ?
#
loop_
_entity_poly.entity_id
_entity_poly.type
_entity_poly.pdbx_seq_one_letter_code
_entity_poly.pdbx_strand_id
1 'polypeptide(L)'
;MNNVTVPTKQTYPNTLVVDVTSTAIQMLSSHPNVISVDTSANSVTLKGNSLVSDLLSQIQSSNGTTQTYSVTNSINAAKNADQILVTGDILVVTAQNGTTKRDYQIVVDIRNTAIQVVASGHPNVTAIDTKANSVTILIGSLVSNLLNQIESTNGTTQNYSVTDSSNAAKIASQILETGDILVVTAEDGTTTKKYAITVPNPEPTDIVLLKAADVLSKVKKSSGVTTLSTSATNGITYLQTSSSAVGEWIEFDVLVPAGTYNASFQYKTSNSGRATVQPYVNGVATGSPVNEMNATANLFIPVDLGQVTFATAGTYPVRFVVTTTGVVVIDYIKFELTTPATGSSNTDIQLNATHPNVTAVDTAAHTVTTVYGTIVAQLTAQISATDSSTQTYVVKDSSNALKGAGTLVNGDKLVVTASDKSTTVTYNINVSPSTNTNIQMATIHPNVTAVDNAAKP
;
A
#
# COMPACT_ATOMS: atom_id res chain seq x y z
N MET A 1 95.22 29.55 13.98
CA MET A 1 93.81 29.99 13.81
C MET A 1 92.96 29.01 14.59
N ASN A 2 92.54 29.38 15.81
CA ASN A 2 91.75 28.49 16.67
C ASN A 2 90.26 28.83 16.52
N ASN A 3 89.50 27.87 16.00
CA ASN A 3 88.05 27.94 15.86
C ASN A 3 87.38 27.90 17.24
N VAL A 4 86.64 28.97 17.56
CA VAL A 4 85.74 29.04 18.72
C VAL A 4 84.36 28.58 18.26
N THR A 5 83.91 27.43 18.75
CA THR A 5 82.56 26.90 18.49
C THR A 5 81.57 27.59 19.42
N VAL A 6 80.61 28.33 18.85
CA VAL A 6 79.53 29.00 19.60
C VAL A 6 78.44 27.99 19.96
N PRO A 7 77.92 27.94 21.21
CA PRO A 7 76.87 27.01 21.59
C PRO A 7 75.53 27.38 20.94
N THR A 8 74.85 26.38 20.38
CA THR A 8 73.49 26.53 19.81
C THR A 8 72.46 26.79 20.91
N LYS A 9 71.60 27.79 20.68
CA LYS A 9 70.51 28.26 21.56
C LYS A 9 69.55 27.11 21.89
N GLN A 10 69.53 26.70 23.16
CA GLN A 10 68.58 25.72 23.70
C GLN A 10 67.17 26.31 23.66
N THR A 11 66.32 25.83 22.75
CA THR A 11 64.90 26.16 22.70
C THR A 11 64.17 25.33 23.76
N TYR A 12 63.73 25.96 24.84
CA TYR A 12 62.82 25.34 25.80
C TYR A 12 61.49 25.04 25.11
N PRO A 13 60.90 23.85 25.29
CA PRO A 13 59.58 23.56 24.78
C PRO A 13 58.61 24.60 25.33
N ASN A 14 57.82 25.18 24.42
CA ASN A 14 56.79 26.15 24.74
C ASN A 14 55.78 25.47 25.67
N THR A 15 55.85 25.73 26.97
CA THR A 15 54.93 25.15 27.95
C THR A 15 53.53 25.66 27.61
N LEU A 16 52.70 24.78 27.06
CA LEU A 16 51.31 25.10 26.76
C LEU A 16 50.61 25.41 28.09
N VAL A 17 50.38 26.69 28.38
CA VAL A 17 49.60 27.11 29.54
C VAL A 17 48.14 26.84 29.20
N VAL A 18 47.60 25.76 29.76
CA VAL A 18 46.19 25.40 29.60
C VAL A 18 45.37 26.28 30.56
N ASP A 19 44.30 26.90 30.04
CA ASP A 19 43.38 27.71 30.84
C ASP A 19 42.52 26.82 31.76
N VAL A 20 42.90 26.76 33.04
CA VAL A 20 42.23 26.00 34.11
C VAL A 20 40.89 26.60 34.56
N THR A 21 40.50 27.76 34.02
CA THR A 21 39.23 28.43 34.32
C THR A 21 38.14 28.15 33.28
N SER A 22 38.50 27.48 32.17
CA SER A 22 37.55 27.18 31.11
C SER A 22 36.43 26.24 31.57
N THR A 23 35.20 26.65 31.29
CA THR A 23 33.95 25.88 31.46
C THR A 23 33.29 25.55 30.12
N ALA A 24 34.00 25.80 29.01
CA ALA A 24 33.51 25.48 27.69
C ALA A 24 33.59 23.97 27.45
N ILE A 25 32.45 23.38 27.09
CA ILE A 25 32.31 21.96 26.75
C ILE A 25 32.15 21.76 25.24
N GLN A 26 32.40 20.54 24.79
CA GLN A 26 32.16 20.07 23.42
C GLN A 26 31.67 18.62 23.45
N MET A 27 31.06 18.18 22.36
CA MET A 27 30.64 16.79 22.21
C MET A 27 31.85 15.87 21.96
N LEU A 28 31.77 14.63 22.43
CA LEU A 28 32.72 13.56 22.08
C LEU A 28 32.46 13.05 20.65
N SER A 29 33.43 12.39 20.02
CA SER A 29 33.25 11.85 18.65
C SER A 29 32.09 10.84 18.52
N SER A 30 31.71 10.18 19.61
CA SER A 30 30.50 9.36 19.70
C SER A 30 29.52 10.01 20.68
N HIS A 31 28.42 10.55 20.16
CA HIS A 31 27.40 11.27 20.93
C HIS A 31 25.97 10.85 20.50
N PRO A 32 25.53 9.61 20.74
CA PRO A 32 24.24 9.15 20.24
C PRO A 32 23.03 9.94 20.78
N ASN A 33 23.14 10.63 21.92
CA ASN A 33 22.05 11.32 22.61
C ASN A 33 22.21 12.85 22.63
N VAL A 34 23.43 13.38 22.52
CA VAL A 34 23.67 14.83 22.40
C VAL A 34 23.55 15.27 20.94
N ILE A 35 22.63 16.19 20.65
CA ILE A 35 22.37 16.74 19.31
C ILE A 35 23.28 17.94 19.03
N SER A 36 23.40 18.85 20.01
CA SER A 36 24.26 20.03 19.89
C SER A 36 24.65 20.58 21.25
N VAL A 37 25.79 21.30 21.26
CA VAL A 37 26.27 22.09 22.40
C VAL A 37 26.52 23.51 21.89
N ASP A 38 25.81 24.49 22.45
CA ASP A 38 26.01 25.91 22.13
C ASP A 38 26.61 26.62 23.35
N THR A 39 27.92 26.86 23.31
CA THR A 39 28.66 27.53 24.39
C THR A 39 28.42 29.03 24.46
N SER A 40 27.82 29.63 23.42
CA SER A 40 27.45 31.05 23.40
C SER A 40 26.09 31.28 24.03
N ALA A 41 25.13 30.38 23.76
CA ALA A 41 23.81 30.37 24.38
C ALA A 41 23.78 29.65 25.74
N ASN A 42 24.87 28.98 26.11
CA ASN A 42 24.95 28.07 27.25
C ASN A 42 23.81 27.04 27.22
N SER A 43 23.70 26.27 26.14
CA SER A 43 22.67 25.24 26.01
C SER A 43 23.23 23.92 25.48
N VAL A 44 22.56 22.83 25.87
CA VAL A 44 22.81 21.48 25.37
C VAL A 44 21.49 20.91 24.89
N THR A 45 21.41 20.57 23.60
CA THR A 45 20.22 19.94 23.02
C THR A 45 20.39 18.42 22.99
N LEU A 46 19.39 17.70 23.48
CA LEU A 46 19.40 16.25 23.65
C LEU A 46 18.25 15.59 22.91
N LYS A 47 18.41 14.30 22.60
CA LYS A 47 17.30 13.43 22.21
C LYS A 47 16.36 13.20 23.38
N GLY A 48 15.10 12.85 23.08
CA GLY A 48 14.14 12.36 24.06
C GLY A 48 14.69 11.23 24.92
N ASN A 49 14.17 11.11 26.14
CA ASN A 49 14.50 10.06 27.12
C ASN A 49 15.99 9.90 27.46
N SER A 50 16.85 10.85 27.09
CA SER A 50 18.26 10.83 27.47
C SER A 50 18.41 10.83 28.99
N LEU A 51 19.20 9.93 29.56
CA LEU A 51 19.51 9.93 30.98
C LEU A 51 20.61 10.96 31.31
N VAL A 52 20.75 11.31 32.59
CA VAL A 52 21.90 12.10 33.05
C VAL A 52 23.22 11.42 32.66
N SER A 53 23.35 10.10 32.85
CA SER A 53 24.55 9.34 32.46
C SER A 53 24.85 9.38 30.96
N ASP A 54 23.82 9.41 30.11
CA ASP A 54 23.98 9.55 28.67
C ASP A 54 24.63 10.87 28.30
N LEU A 55 24.13 11.98 28.86
CA LEU A 55 24.70 13.30 28.65
C LEU A 55 26.17 13.33 29.11
N LEU A 56 26.41 12.92 30.35
CA LEU A 56 27.73 13.06 30.98
C LEU A 56 28.80 12.19 30.31
N SER A 57 28.44 11.07 29.69
CA SER A 57 29.36 10.20 28.95
C SER A 57 29.64 10.68 27.51
N GLN A 58 28.99 11.75 27.05
CA GLN A 58 29.04 12.21 25.65
C GLN A 58 29.58 13.63 25.48
N ILE A 59 29.96 14.29 26.58
CA ILE A 59 30.56 15.63 26.58
C ILE A 59 31.95 15.60 27.21
N GLN A 60 32.77 16.57 26.83
CA GLN A 60 34.08 16.78 27.42
C GLN A 60 34.47 18.26 27.40
N SER A 61 35.54 18.60 28.11
CA SER A 61 36.14 19.93 28.02
C SER A 61 36.61 20.24 26.60
N SER A 62 36.37 21.46 26.15
CA SER A 62 36.82 21.96 24.85
C SER A 62 38.34 22.14 24.76
N ASN A 63 39.00 22.38 25.90
CA ASN A 63 40.45 22.66 25.95
C ASN A 63 41.26 21.53 26.61
N GLY A 64 40.65 20.37 26.86
CA GLY A 64 41.30 19.20 27.45
C GLY A 64 41.54 19.27 28.96
N THR A 65 41.12 20.33 29.64
CA THR A 65 41.16 20.40 31.12
C THR A 65 40.21 19.42 31.77
N THR A 66 40.53 19.00 32.99
CA THR A 66 39.61 18.20 33.82
C THR A 66 38.51 19.10 34.34
N GLN A 67 37.26 18.81 33.97
CA GLN A 67 36.07 19.48 34.50
C GLN A 67 35.24 18.49 35.32
N THR A 68 34.44 19.00 36.26
CA THR A 68 33.42 18.19 36.95
C THR A 68 32.02 18.63 36.52
N TYR A 69 31.10 17.67 36.47
CA TYR A 69 29.75 17.86 35.96
C TYR A 69 28.72 17.40 36.97
N SER A 70 27.63 18.15 37.08
CA SER A 70 26.43 17.74 37.81
C SER A 70 25.20 18.25 37.08
N VAL A 71 24.08 17.54 37.19
CA VAL A 71 22.81 18.00 36.63
C VAL A 71 21.84 18.30 37.75
N THR A 72 21.12 19.40 37.63
CA THR A 72 19.99 19.75 38.48
C THR A 72 18.72 19.88 37.64
N ASN A 73 17.55 19.74 38.28
CA ASN A 73 16.29 20.10 37.65
C ASN A 73 16.09 21.64 37.65
N SER A 74 14.96 22.09 37.08
CA SER A 74 14.61 23.51 36.99
C SER A 74 14.44 24.24 38.32
N ILE A 75 14.35 23.52 39.44
CA ILE A 75 14.31 24.07 40.80
C ILE A 75 15.63 23.84 41.57
N ASN A 76 16.71 23.52 40.87
CA ASN A 76 18.05 23.27 41.40
C ASN A 76 18.20 22.04 42.32
N ALA A 77 17.28 21.08 42.28
CA ALA A 77 17.48 19.79 42.94
C ALA A 77 18.37 18.89 42.09
N ALA A 78 19.39 18.27 42.69
CA ALA A 78 20.32 17.39 41.99
C ALA A 78 19.62 16.17 41.37
N LYS A 79 20.07 15.78 40.18
CA LYS A 79 19.59 14.59 39.47
C LYS A 79 20.63 13.47 39.49
N ASN A 80 20.14 12.24 39.66
CA ASN A 80 20.95 11.02 39.61
C ASN A 80 21.20 10.58 38.17
N ALA A 81 22.23 9.75 37.99
CA ALA A 81 22.69 9.26 36.70
C ALA A 81 21.63 8.50 35.88
N ASP A 82 20.63 7.90 36.55
CA ASP A 82 19.55 7.08 36.00
C ASP A 82 18.25 7.87 35.74
N GLN A 83 18.22 9.17 36.05
CA GLN A 83 17.04 9.99 35.81
C GLN A 83 17.02 10.53 34.38
N ILE A 84 15.84 10.52 33.76
CA ILE A 84 15.57 11.10 32.43
C ILE A 84 15.70 12.62 32.49
N LEU A 85 16.40 13.18 31.51
CA LEU A 85 16.54 14.62 31.30
C LEU A 85 15.30 15.19 30.61
N VAL A 86 14.91 16.39 31.02
CA VAL A 86 13.78 17.14 30.46
C VAL A 86 14.21 18.57 30.14
N THR A 87 13.48 19.23 29.25
CA THR A 87 13.72 20.65 28.94
C THR A 87 13.59 21.49 30.22
N GLY A 88 14.61 22.31 30.49
CA GLY A 88 14.69 23.16 31.68
C GLY A 88 15.55 22.59 32.81
N ASP A 89 16.02 21.34 32.71
CA ASP A 89 17.13 20.87 33.54
C ASP A 89 18.40 21.71 33.26
N ILE A 90 19.34 21.71 34.20
CA ILE A 90 20.56 22.52 34.14
C ILE A 90 21.77 21.60 34.31
N LEU A 91 22.69 21.63 33.35
CA LEU A 91 24.02 21.05 33.48
C LEU A 91 24.96 22.10 34.08
N VAL A 92 25.47 21.82 35.28
CA VAL A 92 26.46 22.66 35.95
C VAL A 92 27.85 22.10 35.65
N VAL A 93 28.69 22.91 35.00
CA VAL A 93 30.09 22.60 34.68
C VAL A 93 30.99 23.39 35.62
N THR A 94 31.86 22.69 36.36
CA THR A 94 32.90 23.31 37.19
C THR A 94 34.26 23.10 36.55
N ALA A 95 35.00 24.20 36.34
CA ALA A 95 36.34 24.18 35.75
C ALA A 95 37.36 23.49 36.68
N GLN A 96 38.55 23.20 36.14
CA GLN A 96 39.63 22.53 36.86
C GLN A 96 40.08 23.26 38.14
N ASN A 97 39.94 24.59 38.18
CA ASN A 97 40.23 25.38 39.37
C ASN A 97 39.26 25.18 40.55
N GLY A 98 38.16 24.43 40.35
CA GLY A 98 37.15 24.12 41.37
C GLY A 98 36.23 25.27 41.77
N THR A 99 36.42 26.48 41.21
CA THR A 99 35.70 27.69 41.62
C THR A 99 34.92 28.34 40.48
N THR A 100 35.41 28.27 39.24
CA THR A 100 34.70 28.80 38.07
C THR A 100 33.62 27.82 37.64
N LYS A 101 32.37 28.29 37.60
CA LYS A 101 31.20 27.50 37.19
C LYS A 101 30.49 28.13 36.01
N ARG A 102 29.80 27.29 35.25
CA ARG A 102 28.88 27.70 34.19
C ARG A 102 27.71 26.74 34.12
N ASP A 103 26.54 27.30 33.96
CA ASP A 103 25.28 26.57 33.86
C ASP A 103 24.87 26.52 32.39
N TYR A 104 24.54 25.32 31.91
CA TYR A 104 24.01 25.09 30.57
C TYR A 104 22.57 24.62 30.67
N GLN A 105 21.66 25.29 29.95
CA GLN A 105 20.27 24.87 29.85
C GLN A 105 20.16 23.60 29.00
N ILE A 106 19.50 22.60 29.53
CA ILE A 106 19.19 21.37 28.79
C ILE A 106 17.87 21.59 28.04
N VAL A 107 17.92 21.34 26.73
CA VAL A 107 16.77 21.36 25.83
C VAL A 107 16.60 19.95 25.27
N VAL A 108 15.43 19.35 25.44
CA VAL A 108 15.12 18.04 24.83
C VAL A 108 14.33 18.29 23.55
N ASP A 109 14.75 17.66 22.44
CA ASP A 109 14.05 17.77 21.16
C ASP A 109 12.75 16.95 21.16
N ILE A 110 11.69 17.59 21.65
CA ILE A 110 10.32 17.06 21.76
C ILE A 110 9.53 17.08 20.44
N ARG A 111 10.18 17.45 19.32
CA ARG A 111 9.58 17.55 17.99
C ARG A 111 9.73 16.28 17.16
N ASN A 112 10.18 15.19 17.76
CA ASN A 112 10.41 13.95 17.03
C ASN A 112 9.10 13.32 16.55
N THR A 113 8.99 13.10 15.25
CA THR A 113 7.89 12.37 14.59
C THR A 113 8.38 11.10 13.89
N ALA A 114 9.63 10.72 14.08
CA ALA A 114 10.15 9.46 13.56
C ALA A 114 9.66 8.30 14.42
N ILE A 115 9.23 7.24 13.72
CA ILE A 115 8.68 6.02 14.32
C ILE A 115 9.57 4.81 14.01
N GLN A 116 9.50 3.82 14.87
CA GLN A 116 10.07 2.48 14.70
C GLN A 116 9.07 1.43 15.17
N VAL A 117 9.33 0.15 14.89
CA VAL A 117 8.56 -0.93 15.50
C VAL A 117 8.94 -1.10 16.96
N VAL A 118 7.98 -1.49 17.80
CA VAL A 118 8.27 -1.86 19.20
C VAL A 118 9.24 -3.04 19.26
N ALA A 119 10.13 -3.06 20.26
CA ALA A 119 11.19 -4.07 20.35
C ALA A 119 10.66 -5.52 20.48
N SER A 120 9.45 -5.72 21.01
CA SER A 120 8.84 -7.04 21.19
C SER A 120 7.58 -7.21 20.35
N GLY A 121 7.63 -8.16 19.41
CA GLY A 121 6.44 -8.71 18.75
C GLY A 121 5.63 -7.71 17.92
N HIS A 122 6.00 -7.54 16.65
CA HIS A 122 5.26 -6.74 15.68
C HIS A 122 4.74 -7.59 14.50
N PRO A 123 3.83 -8.55 14.73
CA PRO A 123 3.39 -9.50 13.70
C PRO A 123 2.62 -8.85 12.54
N ASN A 124 2.17 -7.61 12.69
CA ASN A 124 1.35 -6.91 11.71
C ASN A 124 2.13 -5.80 10.98
N VAL A 125 3.15 -5.20 11.59
CA VAL A 125 4.02 -4.20 10.93
C VAL A 125 5.20 -4.92 10.28
N THR A 126 5.24 -4.92 8.94
CA THR A 126 6.24 -5.67 8.16
C THR A 126 7.41 -4.81 7.71
N ALA A 127 7.20 -3.51 7.51
CA ALA A 127 8.26 -2.55 7.21
C ALA A 127 7.85 -1.12 7.61
N ILE A 128 8.86 -0.29 7.93
CA ILE A 128 8.73 1.17 8.07
C ILE A 128 9.83 1.79 7.21
N ASP A 129 9.45 2.60 6.22
CA ASP A 129 10.38 3.41 5.44
C ASP A 129 10.25 4.87 5.89
N THR A 130 11.22 5.32 6.68
CA THR A 130 11.25 6.68 7.23
C THR A 130 11.66 7.75 6.22
N LYS A 131 12.22 7.35 5.06
CA LYS A 131 12.56 8.25 3.95
C LYS A 131 11.38 8.45 3.03
N ALA A 132 10.69 7.37 2.68
CA ALA A 132 9.47 7.41 1.88
C ALA A 132 8.24 7.86 2.69
N ASN A 133 8.35 7.87 4.03
CA ASN A 133 7.25 8.09 4.96
C ASN A 133 6.13 7.07 4.70
N SER A 134 6.46 5.79 4.74
CA SER A 134 5.49 4.73 4.54
C SER A 134 5.60 3.63 5.60
N VAL A 135 4.48 2.99 5.88
CA VAL A 135 4.39 1.83 6.75
C VAL A 135 3.72 0.69 5.99
N THR A 136 4.37 -0.47 5.96
CA THR A 136 3.84 -1.67 5.31
C THR A 136 3.21 -2.59 6.34
N ILE A 137 1.93 -2.90 6.16
CA ILE A 137 1.11 -3.62 7.15
C ILE A 137 0.58 -4.92 6.58
N LEU A 138 0.60 -5.99 7.38
CA LEU A 138 0.00 -7.26 7.03
C LEU A 138 -1.49 -7.09 6.75
N ILE A 139 -1.96 -7.66 5.66
CA ILE A 139 -3.37 -7.61 5.27
C ILE A 139 -4.31 -8.18 6.34
N GLY A 140 -5.47 -7.54 6.49
CA GLY A 140 -6.45 -7.83 7.55
C GLY A 140 -6.11 -7.22 8.92
N SER A 141 -4.99 -6.50 9.05
CA SER A 141 -4.66 -5.80 10.31
C SER A 141 -5.63 -4.68 10.62
N LEU A 142 -5.93 -4.50 11.91
CA LEU A 142 -6.73 -3.39 12.40
C LEU A 142 -5.87 -2.17 12.70
N VAL A 143 -6.50 -0.99 12.82
CA VAL A 143 -5.83 0.24 13.29
C VAL A 143 -5.13 0.00 14.63
N SER A 144 -5.79 -0.67 15.59
CA SER A 144 -5.18 -0.99 16.89
C SER A 144 -3.93 -1.86 16.79
N ASN A 145 -3.87 -2.76 15.80
CA ASN A 145 -2.69 -3.59 15.58
C ASN A 145 -1.48 -2.73 15.23
N LEU A 146 -1.64 -1.75 14.33
CA LEU A 146 -0.58 -0.81 13.96
C LEU A 146 -0.16 0.03 15.17
N LEU A 147 -1.12 0.68 15.84
CA LEU A 147 -0.81 1.62 16.92
C LEU A 147 -0.09 0.98 18.11
N ASN A 148 -0.37 -0.29 18.40
CA ASN A 148 0.29 -1.04 19.46
C ASN A 148 1.67 -1.59 19.09
N GLN A 149 2.10 -1.45 17.83
CA GLN A 149 3.33 -2.04 17.31
C GLN A 149 4.36 -1.00 16.84
N ILE A 150 4.07 0.28 17.02
CA ILE A 150 4.98 1.38 16.70
C ILE A 150 5.29 2.23 17.92
N GLU A 151 6.47 2.82 17.94
CA GLU A 151 6.94 3.72 18.99
C GLU A 151 7.87 4.80 18.43
N SER A 152 8.15 5.82 19.24
CA SER A 152 9.09 6.90 18.89
C SER A 152 10.53 6.39 18.83
N THR A 153 11.29 6.80 17.81
CA THR A 153 12.72 6.42 17.65
C THR A 153 13.64 7.01 18.72
N ASN A 154 13.20 8.02 19.46
CA ASN A 154 13.97 8.63 20.55
C ASN A 154 13.22 8.60 21.88
N GLY A 155 12.17 7.80 21.98
CA GLY A 155 11.40 7.60 23.20
C GLY A 155 10.51 8.77 23.66
N THR A 156 10.53 9.93 22.99
CA THR A 156 9.55 11.00 23.29
C THR A 156 8.13 10.48 23.19
N THR A 157 7.22 11.04 23.98
CA THR A 157 5.79 10.72 23.86
C THR A 157 5.28 11.15 22.49
N GLN A 158 4.63 10.26 21.74
CA GLN A 158 3.98 10.60 20.47
C GLN A 158 2.50 10.23 20.54
N ASN A 159 1.67 11.04 19.89
CA ASN A 159 0.26 10.70 19.68
C ASN A 159 0.07 10.20 18.25
N TYR A 160 -0.70 9.13 18.10
CA TYR A 160 -0.96 8.50 16.81
C TYR A 160 -2.45 8.49 16.48
N SER A 161 -2.78 8.74 15.23
CA SER A 161 -4.11 8.50 14.68
C SER A 161 -4.01 7.98 13.26
N VAL A 162 -5.07 7.33 12.77
CA VAL A 162 -5.15 6.86 11.39
C VAL A 162 -6.33 7.52 10.72
N THR A 163 -6.15 7.97 9.48
CA THR A 163 -7.23 8.40 8.60
C THR A 163 -7.28 7.53 7.37
N ASP A 164 -8.41 7.50 6.68
CA ASP A 164 -8.49 6.97 5.32
C ASP A 164 -7.79 7.90 4.31
N SER A 165 -7.81 7.50 3.04
CA SER A 165 -7.24 8.28 1.92
C SER A 165 -7.94 9.63 1.67
N SER A 166 -9.14 9.82 2.21
CA SER A 166 -9.91 11.07 2.17
C SER A 166 -9.69 11.94 3.42
N ASN A 167 -8.79 11.54 4.33
CA ASN A 167 -8.52 12.14 5.64
C ASN A 167 -9.66 12.01 6.67
N ALA A 168 -10.62 11.09 6.49
CA ALA A 168 -11.60 10.80 7.52
C ALA A 168 -10.97 9.89 8.59
N ALA A 169 -11.20 10.19 9.88
CA ALA A 169 -10.59 9.43 10.97
C ALA A 169 -11.09 7.97 11.02
N LYS A 170 -10.15 7.03 11.19
CA LYS A 170 -10.43 5.60 11.41
C LYS A 170 -10.33 5.27 12.90
N ILE A 171 -11.21 4.39 13.36
CA ILE A 171 -11.24 3.89 14.74
C ILE A 171 -10.45 2.60 14.88
N ALA A 172 -10.07 2.27 16.12
CA ALA A 172 -9.21 1.14 16.49
C ALA A 172 -9.64 -0.23 15.91
N SER A 173 -10.93 -0.47 15.72
CA SER A 173 -11.49 -1.74 15.22
C SER A 173 -11.64 -1.82 13.70
N GLN A 174 -11.34 -0.77 12.95
CA GLN A 174 -11.41 -0.81 11.49
C GLN A 174 -10.15 -1.44 10.89
N ILE A 175 -10.33 -2.15 9.78
CA ILE A 175 -9.24 -2.75 8.99
C ILE A 175 -8.45 -1.65 8.29
N LEU A 176 -7.12 -1.81 8.24
CA LEU A 176 -6.21 -0.96 7.49
C LEU A 176 -6.23 -1.35 6.01
N GLU A 177 -6.19 -0.34 5.14
CA GLU A 177 -6.21 -0.48 3.69
C GLU A 177 -5.07 0.34 3.07
N THR A 178 -4.65 -0.03 1.85
CA THR A 178 -3.68 0.76 1.11
C THR A 178 -4.25 2.14 0.82
N GLY A 179 -3.48 3.18 1.14
CA GLY A 179 -3.89 4.58 1.00
C GLY A 179 -4.38 5.22 2.29
N ASP A 180 -4.59 4.44 3.36
CA ASP A 180 -4.74 5.00 4.71
C ASP A 180 -3.49 5.80 5.10
N ILE A 181 -3.65 6.70 6.07
CA ILE A 181 -2.59 7.61 6.52
C ILE A 181 -2.44 7.49 8.03
N LEU A 182 -1.26 7.10 8.49
CA LEU A 182 -0.86 7.24 9.88
C LEU A 182 -0.39 8.68 10.12
N VAL A 183 -1.03 9.39 11.04
CA VAL A 183 -0.64 10.72 11.50
C VAL A 183 0.10 10.57 12.83
N VAL A 184 1.34 11.03 12.86
CA VAL A 184 2.19 11.06 14.05
C VAL A 184 2.31 12.51 14.50
N THR A 185 1.88 12.79 15.73
CA THR A 185 2.06 14.10 16.39
C THR A 185 3.12 13.95 17.46
N ALA A 186 4.15 14.78 17.41
CA ALA A 186 5.23 14.80 18.40
C ALA A 186 4.72 15.26 19.78
N GLU A 187 5.59 15.17 20.78
CA GLU A 187 5.28 15.50 22.18
C GLU A 187 4.93 16.99 22.37
N ASP A 188 5.43 17.86 21.50
CA ASP A 188 5.08 19.29 21.47
C ASP A 188 3.62 19.58 21.08
N GLY A 189 2.86 18.57 20.64
CA GLY A 189 1.46 18.68 20.24
C GLY A 189 1.21 19.42 18.93
N THR A 190 2.24 19.90 18.24
CA THR A 190 2.10 20.75 17.04
C THR A 190 2.91 20.25 15.84
N THR A 191 4.05 19.61 16.06
CA THR A 191 4.85 19.01 15.00
C THR A 191 4.20 17.69 14.56
N THR A 192 3.82 17.59 13.29
CA THR A 192 3.14 16.40 12.75
C THR A 192 3.88 15.86 11.53
N LYS A 193 3.76 14.54 11.33
CA LYS A 193 4.25 13.84 10.13
C LYS A 193 3.25 12.77 9.72
N LYS A 194 3.00 12.67 8.41
CA LYS A 194 2.10 11.69 7.81
C LYS A 194 2.91 10.55 7.21
N TYR A 195 2.47 9.31 7.43
CA TYR A 195 3.00 8.11 6.79
C TYR A 195 1.92 7.42 5.97
N ALA A 196 2.19 7.14 4.71
CA ALA A 196 1.31 6.36 3.85
C ALA A 196 1.30 4.90 4.30
N ILE A 197 0.12 4.35 4.53
CA ILE A 197 -0.04 2.94 4.86
C ILE A 197 -0.19 2.17 3.54
N THR A 198 0.69 1.19 3.37
CA THR A 198 0.60 0.21 2.29
C THR A 198 0.26 -1.12 2.92
N VAL A 199 -0.88 -1.67 2.55
CA VAL A 199 -1.20 -3.06 2.81
C VAL A 199 -0.82 -3.80 1.54
N PRO A 200 0.20 -4.68 1.55
CA PRO A 200 0.50 -5.50 0.39
C PRO A 200 -0.79 -6.23 0.03
N ASN A 201 -1.42 -5.79 -1.04
CA ASN A 201 -2.33 -6.65 -1.74
C ASN A 201 -1.42 -7.75 -2.24
N PRO A 202 -1.63 -9.03 -1.87
CA PRO A 202 -1.04 -10.08 -2.67
C PRO A 202 -1.49 -9.74 -4.09
N GLU A 203 -0.54 -9.46 -4.99
CA GLU A 203 -0.87 -9.51 -6.42
C GLU A 203 -1.70 -10.77 -6.59
N PRO A 204 -2.89 -10.70 -7.22
CA PRO A 204 -3.79 -11.83 -7.28
C PRO A 204 -3.00 -13.00 -7.88
N THR A 205 -2.55 -13.87 -6.98
CA THR A 205 -1.98 -15.14 -7.38
C THR A 205 -3.14 -15.87 -7.99
N ASP A 206 -2.94 -16.49 -9.15
CA ASP A 206 -4.01 -17.21 -9.85
C ASP A 206 -4.71 -18.23 -8.93
N ILE A 207 -4.09 -18.62 -7.81
CA ILE A 207 -4.63 -19.55 -6.84
C ILE A 207 -4.40 -19.04 -5.41
N VAL A 208 -5.48 -18.84 -4.67
CA VAL A 208 -5.48 -18.81 -3.19
C VAL A 208 -5.79 -20.21 -2.70
N LEU A 209 -4.87 -20.83 -1.96
CA LEU A 209 -5.02 -22.18 -1.41
C LEU A 209 -4.85 -22.16 0.11
N LEU A 210 -5.90 -22.55 0.84
CA LEU A 210 -5.85 -22.78 2.28
C LEU A 210 -5.94 -24.28 2.55
N LYS A 211 -4.84 -24.88 3.04
CA LYS A 211 -4.86 -26.24 3.57
C LYS A 211 -5.49 -26.23 4.97
N ALA A 212 -6.59 -26.94 5.14
CA ALA A 212 -7.36 -26.91 6.38
C ALA A 212 -6.57 -27.44 7.59
N ALA A 213 -5.68 -28.41 7.37
CA ALA A 213 -4.82 -28.95 8.42
C ALA A 213 -3.82 -27.91 8.98
N ASP A 214 -3.37 -26.96 8.15
CA ASP A 214 -2.36 -25.95 8.52
C ASP A 214 -2.94 -24.86 9.45
N VAL A 215 -4.27 -24.77 9.54
CA VAL A 215 -4.98 -23.73 10.30
C VAL A 215 -5.87 -24.29 11.41
N LEU A 216 -5.64 -25.52 11.86
CA LEU A 216 -6.43 -26.20 12.90
C LEU A 216 -6.75 -25.31 14.11
N SER A 217 -5.77 -24.55 14.63
CA SER A 217 -5.92 -23.70 15.81
C SER A 217 -6.73 -22.42 15.57
N LYS A 218 -6.99 -22.07 14.31
CA LYS A 218 -7.73 -20.87 13.90
C LYS A 218 -9.16 -21.18 13.45
N VAL A 219 -9.50 -22.45 13.26
CA VAL A 219 -10.85 -22.85 12.82
C VAL A 219 -11.87 -22.56 13.92
N LYS A 220 -12.90 -21.81 13.56
CA LYS A 220 -14.04 -21.52 14.44
C LYS A 220 -15.05 -22.65 14.33
N LYS A 221 -15.83 -22.86 15.38
CA LYS A 221 -16.89 -23.89 15.43
C LYS A 221 -18.10 -23.37 16.18
N SER A 222 -19.28 -23.84 15.79
CA SER A 222 -20.56 -23.45 16.41
C SER A 222 -20.79 -24.03 17.81
N SER A 223 -20.11 -25.14 18.11
CA SER A 223 -20.38 -25.98 19.28
C SER A 223 -19.08 -26.34 19.98
N GLY A 224 -19.07 -26.22 21.31
CA GLY A 224 -17.93 -26.60 22.15
C GLY A 224 -17.69 -28.12 22.17
N VAL A 225 -18.73 -28.92 21.90
CA VAL A 225 -18.69 -30.39 21.94
C VAL A 225 -17.99 -30.97 20.71
N THR A 226 -18.14 -30.34 19.55
CA THR A 226 -17.43 -30.77 18.34
C THR A 226 -15.92 -30.56 18.52
N THR A 227 -15.13 -31.63 18.45
CA THR A 227 -13.66 -31.55 18.50
C THR A 227 -13.09 -31.48 17.09
N LEU A 228 -11.91 -30.87 16.95
CA LEU A 228 -11.19 -30.79 15.68
C LEU A 228 -9.88 -31.57 15.81
N SER A 229 -9.52 -32.31 14.77
CA SER A 229 -8.26 -33.04 14.68
C SER A 229 -7.73 -33.01 13.26
N THR A 230 -6.44 -33.30 13.10
CA THR A 230 -5.86 -33.60 11.80
C THR A 230 -5.61 -35.09 11.67
N SER A 231 -5.64 -35.58 10.44
CA SER A 231 -5.27 -36.96 10.11
C SER A 231 -4.67 -36.98 8.72
N ALA A 232 -4.01 -38.08 8.35
CA ALA A 232 -3.38 -38.23 7.06
C ALA A 232 -3.81 -39.54 6.41
N THR A 233 -3.99 -39.52 5.09
CA THR A 233 -4.26 -40.71 4.28
C THR A 233 -3.63 -40.50 2.92
N ASN A 234 -2.89 -41.50 2.42
CA ASN A 234 -2.19 -41.42 1.12
C ASN A 234 -1.27 -40.20 0.98
N GLY A 235 -0.64 -39.76 2.08
CA GLY A 235 0.26 -38.60 2.09
C GLY A 235 -0.43 -37.23 2.10
N ILE A 236 -1.77 -37.18 2.11
CA ILE A 236 -2.54 -35.94 2.22
C ILE A 236 -3.03 -35.78 3.66
N THR A 237 -2.70 -34.65 4.28
CA THR A 237 -3.14 -34.27 5.63
C THR A 237 -4.37 -33.40 5.56
N TYR A 238 -5.44 -33.80 6.24
CA TYR A 238 -6.73 -33.11 6.25
C TYR A 238 -7.19 -32.81 7.68
N LEU A 239 -8.11 -31.86 7.80
CA LEU A 239 -8.84 -31.56 9.03
C LEU A 239 -10.12 -32.39 9.08
N GLN A 240 -10.48 -32.88 10.27
CA GLN A 240 -11.76 -33.54 10.50
C GLN A 240 -12.35 -33.17 11.86
N THR A 241 -13.67 -33.20 11.94
CA THR A 241 -14.42 -33.02 13.19
C THR A 241 -14.60 -34.36 13.93
N SER A 242 -15.06 -34.33 15.19
CA SER A 242 -15.88 -35.42 15.73
C SER A 242 -17.24 -35.48 15.01
N SER A 243 -18.10 -36.44 15.34
CA SER A 243 -19.47 -36.40 14.82
C SER A 243 -20.15 -35.09 15.22
N SER A 244 -20.68 -34.37 14.24
CA SER A 244 -21.35 -33.08 14.38
C SER A 244 -22.83 -33.21 14.03
N ALA A 245 -23.68 -32.51 14.77
CA ALA A 245 -25.14 -32.55 14.58
C ALA A 245 -25.59 -31.61 13.45
N VAL A 246 -26.79 -31.85 12.91
CA VAL A 246 -27.41 -30.93 11.93
C VAL A 246 -27.49 -29.50 12.50
N GLY A 247 -27.06 -28.52 11.71
CA GLY A 247 -26.99 -27.11 12.09
C GLY A 247 -25.66 -26.68 12.72
N GLU A 248 -24.80 -27.62 13.13
CA GLU A 248 -23.43 -27.30 13.55
C GLU A 248 -22.56 -26.89 12.36
N TRP A 249 -21.51 -26.12 12.61
CA TRP A 249 -20.62 -25.66 11.56
C TRP A 249 -19.16 -25.50 12.03
N ILE A 250 -18.26 -25.57 11.06
CA ILE A 250 -16.88 -25.09 11.15
C ILE A 250 -16.66 -23.94 10.16
N GLU A 251 -15.80 -22.99 10.50
CA GLU A 251 -15.53 -21.80 9.68
C GLU A 251 -14.04 -21.47 9.64
N PHE A 252 -13.58 -21.13 8.44
CA PHE A 252 -12.22 -20.73 8.12
C PHE A 252 -12.19 -19.26 7.74
N ASP A 253 -11.24 -18.51 8.28
CA ASP A 253 -10.93 -17.16 7.83
C ASP A 253 -9.91 -17.25 6.68
N VAL A 254 -10.36 -17.01 5.45
CA VAL A 254 -9.53 -17.10 4.24
C VAL A 254 -9.19 -15.71 3.73
N LEU A 255 -7.90 -15.44 3.58
CA LEU A 255 -7.41 -14.20 2.98
C LEU A 255 -7.53 -14.30 1.45
N VAL A 256 -8.32 -13.41 0.83
CA VAL A 256 -8.55 -13.41 -0.62
C VAL A 256 -8.35 -12.01 -1.18
N PRO A 257 -7.51 -11.81 -2.22
CA PRO A 257 -7.43 -10.54 -2.94
C PRO A 257 -8.75 -10.20 -3.65
N ALA A 258 -8.95 -8.93 -4.01
CA ALA A 258 -10.12 -8.54 -4.81
C ALA A 258 -10.11 -9.28 -6.17
N GLY A 259 -11.28 -9.72 -6.64
CA GLY A 259 -11.41 -10.45 -7.90
C GLY A 259 -12.61 -11.40 -7.93
N THR A 260 -12.84 -12.00 -9.09
CA THR A 260 -13.78 -13.13 -9.24
C THR A 260 -12.97 -14.43 -9.29
N TYR A 261 -13.43 -15.46 -8.61
CA TYR A 261 -12.71 -16.72 -8.45
C TYR A 261 -13.65 -17.89 -8.64
N ASN A 262 -13.16 -18.97 -9.25
CA ASN A 262 -13.76 -20.29 -9.13
C ASN A 262 -13.43 -20.84 -7.75
N ALA A 263 -14.45 -20.95 -6.89
CA ALA A 263 -14.31 -21.46 -5.54
C ALA A 263 -14.46 -22.98 -5.55
N SER A 264 -13.59 -23.68 -4.83
CA SER A 264 -13.65 -25.12 -4.65
C SER A 264 -13.13 -25.53 -3.28
N PHE A 265 -13.51 -26.73 -2.83
CA PHE A 265 -12.88 -27.38 -1.69
C PHE A 265 -12.68 -28.85 -1.98
N GLN A 266 -11.84 -29.53 -1.21
CA GLN A 266 -11.65 -30.97 -1.32
C GLN A 266 -11.88 -31.63 0.02
N TYR A 267 -12.46 -32.84 0.00
CA TYR A 267 -12.71 -33.66 1.17
C TYR A 267 -12.28 -35.10 0.95
N LYS A 268 -12.08 -35.84 2.05
CA LYS A 268 -11.80 -37.29 2.01
C LYS A 268 -13.06 -38.11 2.26
N THR A 269 -13.40 -38.96 1.30
CA THR A 269 -14.56 -39.85 1.40
C THR A 269 -14.39 -40.94 2.47
N SER A 270 -15.53 -41.45 2.96
CA SER A 270 -15.64 -42.67 3.77
C SER A 270 -16.90 -43.44 3.36
N ASN A 271 -16.93 -44.75 3.63
CA ASN A 271 -18.12 -45.59 3.42
C ASN A 271 -19.21 -45.40 4.47
N SER A 272 -18.90 -44.69 5.57
CA SER A 272 -19.81 -44.45 6.68
C SER A 272 -19.36 -43.27 7.53
N GLY A 273 -20.28 -42.73 8.34
CA GLY A 273 -19.99 -41.76 9.40
C GLY A 273 -19.58 -40.36 8.93
N ARG A 274 -19.78 -40.03 7.64
CA ARG A 274 -19.51 -38.69 7.09
C ARG A 274 -20.78 -37.86 7.06
N ALA A 275 -20.60 -36.56 7.26
CA ALA A 275 -21.68 -35.60 7.19
C ALA A 275 -22.06 -35.27 5.73
N THR A 276 -23.23 -34.66 5.58
CA THR A 276 -23.51 -33.80 4.42
C THR A 276 -23.32 -32.35 4.87
N VAL A 277 -22.65 -31.53 4.07
CA VAL A 277 -22.37 -30.12 4.40
C VAL A 277 -22.87 -29.15 3.32
N GLN A 278 -23.40 -28.00 3.72
CA GLN A 278 -23.64 -26.85 2.84
C GLN A 278 -22.49 -25.84 3.03
N PRO A 279 -21.70 -25.57 1.98
CA PRO A 279 -20.69 -24.52 2.00
C PRO A 279 -21.32 -23.12 1.90
N TYR A 280 -20.71 -22.15 2.59
CA TYR A 280 -21.01 -20.74 2.53
C TYR A 280 -19.72 -19.95 2.37
N VAL A 281 -19.70 -18.98 1.47
CA VAL A 281 -18.61 -18.01 1.33
C VAL A 281 -19.15 -16.64 1.68
N ASN A 282 -18.55 -15.99 2.67
CA ASN A 282 -19.00 -14.69 3.19
C ASN A 282 -20.49 -14.66 3.59
N GLY A 283 -20.98 -15.75 4.17
CA GLY A 283 -22.38 -15.90 4.60
C GLY A 283 -23.37 -16.26 3.48
N VAL A 284 -22.94 -16.33 2.22
CA VAL A 284 -23.78 -16.72 1.08
C VAL A 284 -23.60 -18.20 0.78
N ALA A 285 -24.69 -18.96 0.69
CA ALA A 285 -24.63 -20.38 0.32
C ALA A 285 -24.02 -20.52 -1.07
N THR A 286 -22.98 -21.35 -1.21
CA THR A 286 -22.20 -21.51 -2.43
C THR A 286 -22.15 -22.99 -2.80
N GLY A 287 -22.55 -23.33 -4.03
CA GLY A 287 -22.75 -24.73 -4.46
C GLY A 287 -23.94 -25.44 -3.78
N SER A 288 -24.15 -26.69 -4.18
CA SER A 288 -25.15 -27.59 -3.57
C SER A 288 -24.61 -28.26 -2.30
N PRO A 289 -25.47 -28.76 -1.39
CA PRO A 289 -25.04 -29.60 -0.28
C PRO A 289 -24.22 -30.81 -0.77
N VAL A 290 -23.10 -31.08 -0.09
CA VAL A 290 -22.14 -32.12 -0.44
C VAL A 290 -22.22 -33.26 0.55
N ASN A 291 -22.60 -34.45 0.09
CA ASN A 291 -22.52 -35.67 0.89
C ASN A 291 -21.10 -36.21 0.85
N GLU A 292 -20.42 -36.23 2.00
CA GLU A 292 -19.03 -36.70 2.07
C GLU A 292 -18.90 -38.23 2.14
N MET A 293 -20.02 -38.97 2.19
CA MET A 293 -20.02 -40.42 2.04
C MET A 293 -19.83 -40.84 0.57
N ASN A 294 -19.08 -41.92 0.36
CA ASN A 294 -18.92 -42.55 -0.94
C ASN A 294 -18.78 -44.07 -0.79
N ALA A 295 -19.21 -44.85 -1.79
CA ALA A 295 -19.01 -46.29 -1.80
C ALA A 295 -17.52 -46.69 -1.71
N THR A 296 -16.62 -45.84 -2.23
CA THR A 296 -15.16 -46.00 -2.11
C THR A 296 -14.62 -45.02 -1.09
N ALA A 297 -14.03 -45.54 0.00
CA ALA A 297 -13.40 -44.73 1.04
C ALA A 297 -12.00 -44.23 0.62
N ASN A 298 -11.51 -43.18 1.27
CA ASN A 298 -10.17 -42.61 1.09
C ASN A 298 -9.89 -42.00 -0.30
N LEU A 299 -10.94 -41.62 -1.04
CA LEU A 299 -10.81 -40.77 -2.21
C LEU A 299 -10.82 -39.31 -1.79
N PHE A 300 -10.06 -38.49 -2.49
CA PHE A 300 -10.02 -37.04 -2.30
C PHE A 300 -10.77 -36.37 -3.45
N ILE A 301 -11.97 -35.90 -3.17
CA ILE A 301 -12.90 -35.41 -4.18
C ILE A 301 -12.93 -33.88 -4.15
N PRO A 302 -12.46 -33.19 -5.20
CA PRO A 302 -12.69 -31.76 -5.32
C PRO A 302 -14.16 -31.49 -5.64
N VAL A 303 -14.71 -30.44 -5.03
CA VAL A 303 -16.06 -29.95 -5.27
C VAL A 303 -15.96 -28.53 -5.81
N ASP A 304 -16.55 -28.32 -6.98
CA ASP A 304 -16.76 -26.99 -7.54
C ASP A 304 -17.95 -26.32 -6.85
N LEU A 305 -17.72 -25.13 -6.30
CA LEU A 305 -18.73 -24.30 -5.66
C LEU A 305 -19.26 -23.22 -6.61
N GLY A 306 -18.64 -23.03 -7.77
CA GLY A 306 -18.94 -21.98 -8.73
C GLY A 306 -18.16 -20.70 -8.48
N GLN A 307 -18.57 -19.62 -9.14
CA GLN A 307 -17.87 -18.34 -9.07
C GLN A 307 -18.29 -17.51 -7.86
N VAL A 308 -17.29 -16.92 -7.20
CA VAL A 308 -17.46 -15.96 -6.10
C VAL A 308 -16.68 -14.70 -6.41
N THR A 309 -17.27 -13.53 -6.15
CA THR A 309 -16.60 -12.24 -6.36
C THR A 309 -16.34 -11.54 -5.03
N PHE A 310 -15.09 -11.12 -4.82
CA PHE A 310 -14.65 -10.30 -3.70
C PHE A 310 -14.35 -8.90 -4.22
N ALA A 311 -15.17 -7.91 -3.85
CA ALA A 311 -15.04 -6.53 -4.33
C ALA A 311 -13.78 -5.84 -3.79
N THR A 312 -13.33 -6.24 -2.60
CA THR A 312 -12.12 -5.73 -1.94
C THR A 312 -11.23 -6.91 -1.56
N ALA A 313 -9.95 -6.65 -1.34
CA ALA A 313 -9.07 -7.66 -0.74
C ALA A 313 -9.35 -7.74 0.76
N GLY A 314 -9.35 -8.93 1.34
CA GLY A 314 -9.63 -9.07 2.76
C GLY A 314 -9.72 -10.51 3.24
N THR A 315 -10.05 -10.66 4.52
CA THR A 315 -10.29 -11.96 5.16
C THR A 315 -11.78 -12.26 5.14
N TYR A 316 -12.16 -13.37 4.49
CA TYR A 316 -13.54 -13.78 4.30
C TYR A 316 -13.83 -15.11 4.99
N PRO A 317 -14.98 -15.24 5.69
CA PRO A 317 -15.35 -16.49 6.32
C PRO A 317 -15.85 -17.50 5.28
N VAL A 318 -15.29 -18.70 5.31
CA VAL A 318 -15.76 -19.87 4.55
C VAL A 318 -16.27 -20.90 5.55
N ARG A 319 -17.58 -21.15 5.54
CA ARG A 319 -18.28 -21.96 6.55
C ARG A 319 -18.87 -23.21 5.92
N PHE A 320 -18.77 -24.34 6.63
CA PHE A 320 -19.40 -25.61 6.26
C PHE A 320 -20.44 -25.98 7.30
N VAL A 321 -21.72 -25.89 6.94
CA VAL A 321 -22.86 -26.18 7.84
C VAL A 321 -23.35 -27.60 7.62
N VAL A 322 -23.43 -28.39 8.69
CA VAL A 322 -23.88 -29.78 8.66
C VAL A 322 -25.37 -29.84 8.36
N THR A 323 -25.75 -30.51 7.28
CA THR A 323 -27.15 -30.79 6.89
C THR A 323 -27.54 -32.25 7.11
N THR A 324 -26.57 -33.14 7.32
CA THR A 324 -26.78 -34.52 7.79
C THR A 324 -25.69 -34.86 8.79
N THR A 325 -26.07 -35.36 9.97
CA THR A 325 -25.16 -35.70 11.08
C THR A 325 -24.01 -36.60 10.63
N GLY A 326 -22.79 -36.28 11.07
CA GLY A 326 -21.60 -37.10 10.82
C GLY A 326 -20.32 -36.31 11.03
N VAL A 327 -19.19 -36.88 10.61
CA VAL A 327 -17.89 -36.21 10.61
C VAL A 327 -17.74 -35.38 9.33
N VAL A 328 -17.35 -34.11 9.48
CA VAL A 328 -16.95 -33.22 8.38
C VAL A 328 -15.45 -33.38 8.14
N VAL A 329 -15.02 -33.47 6.88
CA VAL A 329 -13.62 -33.56 6.50
C VAL A 329 -13.28 -32.52 5.44
N ILE A 330 -12.28 -31.69 5.69
CA ILE A 330 -11.80 -30.72 4.72
C ILE A 330 -10.28 -30.92 4.55
N ASP A 331 -9.83 -31.09 3.31
CA ASP A 331 -8.42 -31.05 2.94
C ASP A 331 -7.99 -29.62 2.65
N TYR A 332 -8.57 -29.00 1.61
CA TYR A 332 -8.29 -27.61 1.26
C TYR A 332 -9.54 -26.83 0.88
N ILE A 333 -9.40 -25.50 0.94
CA ILE A 333 -10.27 -24.51 0.28
C ILE A 333 -9.41 -23.79 -0.77
N LYS A 334 -9.90 -23.67 -1.98
CA LYS A 334 -9.20 -23.07 -3.11
C LYS A 334 -10.06 -22.02 -3.79
N PHE A 335 -9.52 -20.82 -3.99
CA PHE A 335 -10.07 -19.83 -4.90
C PHE A 335 -9.09 -19.65 -6.05
N GLU A 336 -9.51 -20.05 -7.24
CA GLU A 336 -8.72 -19.90 -8.46
C GLU A 336 -9.25 -18.69 -9.23
N LEU A 337 -8.42 -17.66 -9.41
CA LEU A 337 -8.83 -16.40 -10.02
C LEU A 337 -9.40 -16.71 -11.41
N THR A 338 -10.64 -16.29 -11.65
CA THR A 338 -11.14 -16.28 -13.01
C THR A 338 -10.47 -15.12 -13.69
N THR A 339 -9.56 -15.42 -14.60
CA THR A 339 -9.28 -14.47 -15.67
C THR A 339 -10.63 -14.20 -16.34
N PRO A 340 -11.11 -12.94 -16.38
CA PRO A 340 -12.31 -12.64 -17.15
C PRO A 340 -12.08 -13.24 -18.52
N ALA A 341 -13.01 -14.09 -18.99
CA ALA A 341 -12.88 -14.82 -20.25
C ALA A 341 -12.23 -13.88 -21.26
N THR A 342 -11.02 -14.24 -21.71
CA THR A 342 -10.20 -13.35 -22.53
C THR A 342 -11.12 -12.83 -23.61
N GLY A 343 -11.39 -11.53 -23.60
CA GLY A 343 -12.20 -10.95 -24.64
C GLY A 343 -11.60 -11.38 -25.98
N SER A 344 -12.41 -11.47 -27.02
CA SER A 344 -11.85 -11.59 -28.36
C SER A 344 -10.81 -10.48 -28.56
N SER A 345 -9.64 -10.87 -29.08
CA SER A 345 -8.60 -9.97 -29.57
C SER A 345 -8.93 -9.40 -30.96
N ASN A 346 -10.11 -9.73 -31.51
CA ASN A 346 -10.56 -9.26 -32.79
C ASN A 346 -10.72 -7.73 -32.79
N THR A 347 -10.02 -7.08 -33.72
CA THR A 347 -10.12 -5.64 -33.99
C THR A 347 -10.68 -5.35 -35.38
N ASP A 348 -11.10 -6.40 -36.11
CA ASP A 348 -11.75 -6.24 -37.39
C ASP A 348 -13.15 -5.67 -37.18
N ILE A 349 -13.44 -4.63 -37.96
CA ILE A 349 -14.73 -3.96 -38.00
C ILE A 349 -15.44 -4.23 -39.33
N GLN A 350 -16.77 -4.18 -39.31
CA GLN A 350 -17.63 -4.26 -40.49
C GLN A 350 -18.70 -3.19 -40.43
N LEU A 351 -19.34 -2.92 -41.57
CA LEU A 351 -20.47 -2.00 -41.64
C LEU A 351 -21.73 -2.64 -41.03
N ASN A 352 -22.50 -1.85 -40.27
CA ASN A 352 -23.83 -2.25 -39.79
C ASN A 352 -24.84 -2.21 -40.92
N ALA A 353 -25.92 -3.01 -40.86
CA ALA A 353 -26.94 -3.07 -41.92
C ALA A 353 -27.47 -1.70 -42.42
N THR A 354 -27.50 -0.69 -41.53
CA THR A 354 -27.81 0.70 -41.89
C THR A 354 -26.57 1.57 -41.69
N HIS A 355 -25.96 2.01 -42.78
CA HIS A 355 -24.70 2.77 -42.76
C HIS A 355 -24.68 3.97 -43.75
N PRO A 356 -25.60 4.96 -43.65
CA PRO A 356 -25.67 6.05 -44.63
C PRO A 356 -24.44 6.97 -44.68
N ASN A 357 -23.59 6.97 -43.66
CA ASN A 357 -22.44 7.86 -43.53
C ASN A 357 -21.09 7.16 -43.74
N VAL A 358 -21.01 5.85 -43.48
CA VAL A 358 -19.81 5.03 -43.69
C VAL A 358 -20.02 4.16 -44.93
N THR A 359 -19.21 4.41 -45.96
CA THR A 359 -19.38 3.83 -47.29
C THR A 359 -18.53 2.59 -47.53
N ALA A 360 -17.42 2.44 -46.82
CA ALA A 360 -16.56 1.27 -46.92
C ALA A 360 -15.72 1.09 -45.64
N VAL A 361 -15.42 -0.16 -45.32
CA VAL A 361 -14.43 -0.57 -44.33
C VAL A 361 -13.53 -1.59 -45.00
N ASP A 362 -12.22 -1.37 -44.96
CA ASP A 362 -11.21 -2.31 -45.43
C ASP A 362 -10.33 -2.69 -44.23
N THR A 363 -10.53 -3.89 -43.71
CA THR A 363 -9.81 -4.41 -42.54
C THR A 363 -8.36 -4.74 -42.87
N ALA A 364 -8.05 -5.16 -44.10
CA ALA A 364 -6.67 -5.47 -44.50
C ALA A 364 -5.84 -4.19 -44.68
N ALA A 365 -6.41 -3.15 -45.28
CA ALA A 365 -5.76 -1.85 -45.44
C ALA A 365 -5.86 -0.95 -44.19
N HIS A 366 -6.66 -1.35 -43.20
CA HIS A 366 -7.03 -0.54 -42.04
C HIS A 366 -7.53 0.84 -42.45
N THR A 367 -8.55 0.89 -43.31
CA THR A 367 -9.17 2.14 -43.72
C THR A 367 -10.68 2.13 -43.54
N VAL A 368 -11.24 3.30 -43.22
CA VAL A 368 -12.68 3.54 -43.17
C VAL A 368 -13.00 4.73 -44.05
N THR A 369 -13.92 4.56 -45.00
CA THR A 369 -14.32 5.64 -45.92
C THR A 369 -15.69 6.19 -45.53
N THR A 370 -15.78 7.49 -45.28
CA THR A 370 -17.03 8.17 -44.91
C THR A 370 -17.45 9.21 -45.94
N VAL A 371 -18.73 9.59 -45.95
CA VAL A 371 -19.21 10.74 -46.73
C VAL A 371 -18.80 12.06 -46.08
N TYR A 372 -18.70 13.12 -46.88
CA TYR A 372 -18.43 14.48 -46.38
C TYR A 372 -19.48 14.90 -45.33
N GLY A 373 -19.03 15.52 -44.23
CA GLY A 373 -19.90 15.98 -43.15
C GLY A 373 -20.24 14.93 -42.08
N THR A 374 -19.77 13.68 -42.23
CA THR A 374 -19.90 12.65 -41.19
C THR A 374 -19.26 13.11 -39.89
N ILE A 375 -19.93 12.91 -38.76
CA ILE A 375 -19.39 13.17 -37.42
C ILE A 375 -18.96 11.88 -36.70
N VAL A 376 -18.12 12.01 -35.66
CA VAL A 376 -17.61 10.88 -34.85
C VAL A 376 -18.73 9.93 -34.41
N ALA A 377 -19.82 10.45 -33.83
CA ALA A 377 -20.93 9.64 -33.34
C ALA A 377 -21.64 8.84 -34.45
N GLN A 378 -21.71 9.39 -35.67
CA GLN A 378 -22.30 8.69 -36.82
C GLN A 378 -21.41 7.55 -37.30
N LEU A 379 -20.09 7.75 -37.32
CA LEU A 379 -19.14 6.70 -37.66
C LEU A 379 -19.25 5.53 -36.68
N THR A 380 -19.14 5.79 -35.38
CA THR A 380 -19.14 4.72 -34.36
C THR A 380 -20.47 3.98 -34.25
N ALA A 381 -21.59 4.60 -34.65
CA ALA A 381 -22.91 3.96 -34.68
C ALA A 381 -23.11 3.03 -35.90
N GLN A 382 -22.27 3.13 -36.94
CA GLN A 382 -22.46 2.44 -38.22
C GLN A 382 -21.45 1.32 -38.47
N ILE A 383 -20.60 1.03 -37.48
CA ILE A 383 -19.64 -0.07 -37.49
C ILE A 383 -19.88 -1.01 -36.32
N SER A 384 -19.49 -2.27 -36.48
CA SER A 384 -19.49 -3.30 -35.43
C SER A 384 -18.32 -4.24 -35.61
N ALA A 385 -18.02 -5.03 -34.59
CA ALA A 385 -17.03 -6.10 -34.68
C ALA A 385 -17.49 -7.20 -35.65
N THR A 386 -16.56 -7.78 -36.42
CA THR A 386 -16.85 -8.90 -37.34
C THR A 386 -17.27 -10.18 -36.62
N ASP A 387 -16.85 -10.37 -35.38
CA ASP A 387 -17.11 -11.56 -34.56
C ASP A 387 -18.18 -11.35 -33.48
N SER A 388 -18.92 -10.23 -33.54
CA SER A 388 -19.92 -9.83 -32.54
C SER A 388 -19.38 -9.58 -31.12
N SER A 389 -18.05 -9.53 -30.94
CA SER A 389 -17.46 -9.13 -29.66
C SER A 389 -17.67 -7.63 -29.39
N THR A 390 -17.58 -7.23 -28.12
CA THR A 390 -17.69 -5.83 -27.73
C THR A 390 -16.37 -5.09 -27.96
N GLN A 391 -16.29 -4.27 -29.00
CA GLN A 391 -15.15 -3.38 -29.24
C GLN A 391 -15.40 -1.98 -28.68
N THR A 392 -14.33 -1.23 -28.40
CA THR A 392 -14.41 0.21 -28.11
C THR A 392 -13.75 1.02 -29.22
N TYR A 393 -14.32 2.19 -29.51
CA TYR A 393 -13.94 3.02 -30.64
C TYR A 393 -13.56 4.43 -30.18
N VAL A 394 -12.39 4.90 -30.56
CA VAL A 394 -11.90 6.23 -30.25
C VAL A 394 -11.42 6.91 -31.53
N VAL A 395 -11.94 8.08 -31.84
CA VAL A 395 -11.42 8.88 -32.96
C VAL A 395 -10.34 9.84 -32.44
N LYS A 396 -9.23 9.91 -33.16
CA LYS A 396 -8.14 10.86 -32.97
C LYS A 396 -7.99 11.73 -34.20
N ASP A 397 -7.59 12.98 -34.02
CA ASP A 397 -7.26 13.85 -35.14
C ASP A 397 -5.89 13.53 -35.75
N SER A 398 -5.49 14.28 -36.78
CA SER A 398 -4.19 14.14 -37.44
C SER A 398 -2.97 14.36 -36.53
N SER A 399 -3.14 15.04 -35.39
CA SER A 399 -2.10 15.22 -34.36
C SER A 399 -2.09 14.11 -33.30
N ASN A 400 -2.98 13.10 -33.45
CA ASN A 400 -3.28 12.05 -32.50
C ASN A 400 -3.97 12.52 -31.20
N ALA A 401 -4.51 13.74 -31.16
CA ALA A 401 -5.31 14.21 -30.04
C ALA A 401 -6.72 13.59 -30.09
N LEU A 402 -7.34 13.37 -28.93
CA LEU A 402 -8.69 12.79 -28.85
C LEU A 402 -9.72 13.72 -29.48
N LYS A 403 -10.53 13.17 -30.39
CA LYS A 403 -11.62 13.85 -31.06
C LYS A 403 -12.95 13.25 -30.64
N GLY A 404 -13.48 13.72 -29.52
CA GLY A 404 -14.71 13.18 -28.91
C GLY A 404 -16.01 13.54 -29.65
N ALA A 405 -16.02 14.63 -30.42
CA ALA A 405 -17.15 15.09 -31.23
C ALA A 405 -16.66 15.90 -32.45
N GLY A 406 -17.56 16.19 -33.39
CA GLY A 406 -17.28 17.01 -34.57
C GLY A 406 -17.16 16.23 -35.87
N THR A 407 -17.01 16.97 -36.98
CA THR A 407 -16.92 16.41 -38.34
C THR A 407 -15.58 15.73 -38.58
N LEU A 408 -15.62 14.59 -39.26
CA LEU A 408 -14.45 13.86 -39.69
C LEU A 408 -13.78 14.57 -40.87
N VAL A 409 -12.45 14.54 -40.89
CA VAL A 409 -11.61 15.07 -41.98
C VAL A 409 -10.54 14.06 -42.35
N ASN A 410 -9.99 14.17 -43.57
CA ASN A 410 -8.84 13.36 -43.97
C ASN A 410 -7.67 13.58 -43.00
N GLY A 411 -7.08 12.48 -42.53
CA GLY A 411 -6.02 12.48 -41.53
C GLY A 411 -6.51 12.17 -40.10
N ASP A 412 -7.82 12.19 -39.85
CA ASP A 412 -8.37 11.59 -38.63
C ASP A 412 -8.15 10.06 -38.63
N LYS A 413 -8.12 9.47 -37.44
CA LYS A 413 -7.86 8.04 -37.22
C LYS A 413 -8.90 7.44 -36.27
N LEU A 414 -9.37 6.25 -36.56
CA LEU A 414 -10.22 5.45 -35.68
C LEU A 414 -9.35 4.39 -34.99
N VAL A 415 -9.20 4.48 -33.67
CA VAL A 415 -8.58 3.46 -32.84
C VAL A 415 -9.66 2.50 -32.38
N VAL A 416 -9.52 1.23 -32.74
CA VAL A 416 -10.37 0.11 -32.32
C VAL A 416 -9.63 -0.67 -31.25
N THR A 417 -10.24 -0.86 -30.09
CA THR A 417 -9.74 -1.73 -29.02
C THR A 417 -10.67 -2.92 -28.89
N ALA A 418 -10.10 -4.13 -28.95
CA ALA A 418 -10.82 -5.38 -28.85
C ALA A 418 -11.44 -5.58 -27.45
N SER A 419 -12.33 -6.56 -27.32
CA SER A 419 -13.01 -6.85 -26.04
C SER A 419 -12.05 -7.35 -24.94
N ASP A 420 -10.85 -7.81 -25.31
CA ASP A 420 -9.75 -8.14 -24.39
C ASP A 420 -9.14 -6.91 -23.70
N LYS A 421 -9.51 -5.70 -24.13
CA LYS A 421 -9.00 -4.40 -23.65
C LYS A 421 -7.49 -4.18 -23.86
N SER A 422 -6.81 -5.06 -24.59
CA SER A 422 -5.36 -5.03 -24.78
C SER A 422 -4.98 -4.92 -26.25
N THR A 423 -5.70 -5.60 -27.14
CA THR A 423 -5.42 -5.59 -28.57
C THR A 423 -6.02 -4.34 -29.20
N THR A 424 -5.20 -3.55 -29.88
CA THR A 424 -5.62 -2.30 -30.53
C THR A 424 -5.13 -2.23 -31.97
N VAL A 425 -5.95 -1.66 -32.84
CA VAL A 425 -5.62 -1.39 -34.24
C VAL A 425 -6.13 0.00 -34.61
N THR A 426 -5.38 0.69 -35.48
CA THR A 426 -5.74 2.04 -35.94
C THR A 426 -6.11 2.02 -37.41
N TYR A 427 -7.31 2.50 -37.72
CA TYR A 427 -7.81 2.69 -39.07
C TYR A 427 -7.67 4.15 -39.50
N ASN A 428 -7.18 4.37 -40.72
CA ASN A 428 -7.17 5.70 -41.33
C ASN A 428 -8.58 6.05 -41.82
N ILE A 429 -9.04 7.27 -41.51
CA ILE A 429 -10.34 7.76 -41.97
C ILE A 429 -10.15 8.56 -43.27
N ASN A 430 -10.79 8.07 -44.33
CA ASN A 430 -10.87 8.72 -45.63
C ASN A 430 -12.25 9.36 -45.79
N VAL A 431 -12.30 10.68 -45.89
CA VAL A 431 -13.54 11.43 -46.11
C VAL A 431 -13.67 11.72 -47.60
N SER A 432 -14.74 11.20 -48.20
CA SER A 432 -15.08 11.46 -49.60
C SER A 432 -15.25 12.96 -49.83
N PRO A 433 -14.82 13.50 -50.98
CA PRO A 433 -15.03 14.90 -51.31
C PRO A 433 -16.53 15.22 -51.33
N SER A 434 -16.87 16.44 -50.92
CA SER A 434 -18.24 16.95 -51.05
C SER A 434 -18.63 16.97 -52.53
N THR A 435 -19.77 16.36 -52.87
CA THR A 435 -20.39 16.51 -54.19
C THR A 435 -21.16 17.84 -54.31
N ASN A 436 -21.32 18.55 -53.19
CA ASN A 436 -21.95 19.86 -53.18
C ASN A 436 -21.02 20.91 -53.80
N THR A 437 -21.25 21.21 -55.08
CA THR A 437 -20.60 22.29 -55.82
C THR A 437 -21.30 23.64 -55.64
N ASN A 438 -22.31 23.73 -54.77
CA ASN A 438 -22.95 25.01 -54.47
C ASN A 438 -21.94 25.91 -53.75
N ILE A 439 -21.86 27.15 -54.20
CA ILE A 439 -21.16 28.21 -53.49
C ILE A 439 -22.14 28.88 -52.54
N GLN A 440 -21.65 29.27 -51.37
CA GLN A 440 -22.40 30.10 -50.44
C GLN A 440 -21.59 31.37 -50.18
N MET A 441 -22.27 32.50 -50.12
CA MET A 441 -21.64 33.76 -49.76
C MET A 441 -21.20 33.70 -48.29
N ALA A 442 -19.92 33.95 -48.01
CA ALA A 442 -19.42 34.07 -46.65
C ALA A 442 -19.84 35.44 -46.09
N THR A 443 -20.93 35.48 -45.32
CA THR A 443 -21.58 36.70 -44.78
C THR A 443 -21.81 37.80 -45.83
N ILE A 444 -22.31 38.99 -45.44
CA ILE A 444 -22.63 40.08 -46.38
C ILE A 444 -21.34 40.56 -47.05
N HIS A 445 -21.14 40.20 -48.32
CA HIS A 445 -20.00 40.65 -49.11
C HIS A 445 -20.36 41.95 -49.85
N PRO A 446 -19.55 43.02 -49.77
CA PRO A 446 -19.91 44.33 -50.31
C PRO A 446 -20.17 44.34 -51.82
N ASN A 447 -19.62 43.36 -52.55
CA ASN A 447 -19.69 43.28 -54.00
C ASN A 447 -20.44 42.05 -54.55
N VAL A 448 -21.04 41.21 -53.70
CA VAL A 448 -21.82 40.04 -54.15
C VAL A 448 -23.20 40.15 -53.54
N THR A 449 -24.21 40.40 -54.37
CA THR A 449 -25.59 40.66 -53.90
C THR A 449 -26.42 39.40 -53.75
N ALA A 450 -26.11 38.35 -54.51
CA ALA A 450 -26.72 37.03 -54.40
C ALA A 450 -25.78 35.96 -54.98
N VAL A 451 -25.96 34.72 -54.53
CA VAL A 451 -25.33 33.54 -55.15
C VAL A 451 -26.45 32.67 -55.72
N ASP A 452 -26.45 32.51 -57.04
CA ASP A 452 -27.40 31.64 -57.73
C ASP A 452 -26.76 30.28 -58.01
N ASN A 453 -27.13 29.28 -57.19
CA ASN A 453 -26.66 27.91 -57.35
C ASN A 453 -27.45 27.11 -58.40
N ALA A 454 -28.53 27.67 -58.96
CA ALA A 454 -29.32 27.03 -60.01
C ALA A 454 -28.78 27.35 -61.42
N ALA A 455 -28.05 28.45 -61.59
CA ALA A 455 -27.43 28.88 -62.85
C ALA A 455 -26.05 28.24 -63.12
N LYS A 456 -25.86 26.97 -62.75
CA LYS A 456 -24.61 26.25 -63.05
C LYS A 456 -24.57 25.90 -64.55
N PRO A 457 -23.45 26.14 -65.27
CA PRO A 457 -23.30 25.69 -66.65
C PRO A 457 -23.24 24.17 -66.78
#